data_AF-A0A227IYS3-F1
#
_entry.id   AF-A0A227IYS3-F1
#
_cell.length_a   1.000
_cell.length_b   1.000
_cell.length_c   1.000
_cell.angle_alpha   90.00
_cell.angle_beta   90.00
_cell.angle_gamma   90.00
#
_symmetry.space_group_name_H-M   'P 1'
#
loop_
_entity.id
_entity.type
_entity.pdbx_description
1 polymer ?
#
loop_
_entity_poly.entity_id
_entity_poly.type
_entity_poly.pdbx_seq_one_letter_code
_entity_poly.pdbx_strand_id
1 'polypeptide(L)'
;ADIPEALENSVEIAKRCNVTVRLGEYFLPAFPTEGMEETEFLVMKSREGLEERLEFLFPNEEERKKRRPEYDERLQIELDVINQ
;
A
#
# COMPACT_ATOMS: atom_id res chain seq x y z
N ALA A 1 30.96 25.16 42.35
CA ALA A 1 30.37 24.18 41.41
C ALA A 1 31.05 22.88 41.74
N ASP A 2 30.35 22.01 42.47
CA ASP A 2 31.06 21.11 43.39
C ASP A 2 31.35 19.74 42.75
N ILE A 3 30.78 19.45 41.58
CA ILE A 3 31.05 18.24 40.77
C ILE A 3 30.97 18.59 39.27
N PRO A 4 32.00 19.20 38.67
CA PRO A 4 32.02 19.54 37.25
C PRO A 4 31.89 18.33 36.31
N GLU A 5 32.34 17.16 36.76
CA GLU A 5 32.23 15.87 36.03
C GLU A 5 30.77 15.49 35.72
N ALA A 6 29.81 15.88 36.56
CA ALA A 6 28.39 15.57 36.35
C ALA A 6 27.86 16.26 35.08
N LEU A 7 28.33 17.46 34.77
CA LEU A 7 27.98 18.18 33.55
C LEU A 7 28.68 17.57 32.33
N GLU A 8 29.96 17.22 32.45
CA GLU A 8 30.75 16.64 31.36
C GLU A 8 30.21 15.26 30.94
N ASN A 9 29.88 14.41 31.92
CA ASN A 9 29.25 13.11 31.67
C ASN A 9 27.88 13.24 30.99
N SER A 10 27.10 14.30 31.29
CA SER A 10 25.81 14.52 30.61
C SER A 10 25.99 14.79 29.10
N VAL A 11 27.05 15.52 28.72
CA VAL A 11 27.40 15.81 27.32
C VAL A 11 27.89 14.54 26.62
N GLU A 12 28.72 13.75 27.29
CA GLU A 12 29.19 12.47 26.74
C GLU A 12 28.06 11.45 26.58
N ILE A 13 27.08 11.42 27.49
CA ILE A 13 25.86 10.63 27.33
C ILE A 13 25.03 11.11 26.14
N ALA A 14 24.82 12.43 26.01
CA ALA A 14 24.08 12.99 24.87
C ALA A 14 24.71 12.66 23.53
N LYS A 15 26.05 12.67 23.41
CA LYS A 15 26.77 12.26 22.20
C LYS A 15 26.55 10.78 21.83
N ARG A 16 26.38 9.91 22.84
CA ARG A 16 26.18 8.46 22.65
C ARG A 16 24.72 8.11 22.33
N CYS A 17 23.76 8.91 22.79
CA CYS A 17 22.33 8.68 22.56
C CYS A 17 21.87 9.16 21.19
N ASN A 18 21.84 8.25 20.21
CA ASN A 18 21.30 8.51 18.88
C ASN A 18 20.16 7.52 18.57
N VAL A 19 18.94 8.03 18.42
CA VAL A 19 17.75 7.23 18.10
C VAL A 19 17.19 7.71 16.76
N THR A 20 17.01 6.77 15.83
CA THR A 20 16.38 7.05 14.53
C THR A 20 14.91 6.69 14.62
N VAL A 21 14.04 7.67 14.45
CA VAL A 21 12.60 7.47 14.28
C VAL A 21 12.29 7.69 12.80
N ARG A 22 11.87 6.63 12.09
CA ARG A 22 11.44 6.75 10.69
C ARG A 22 10.07 7.42 10.66
N LEU A 23 9.98 8.54 9.95
CA LEU A 23 8.77 9.33 9.77
C LEU A 23 8.49 9.46 8.28
N GLY A 24 7.22 9.56 7.90
CA GLY A 24 6.81 9.72 6.50
C GLY A 24 6.87 8.44 5.66
N GLU A 25 7.12 7.29 6.28
CA GLU A 25 7.04 5.97 5.64
C GLU A 25 5.86 5.17 6.22
N TYR A 26 5.14 4.46 5.37
CA TYR A 26 4.09 3.54 5.78
C TYR A 26 4.67 2.15 6.07
N PHE A 27 4.36 1.61 7.24
CA PHE A 27 4.62 0.22 7.60
C PHE A 27 3.29 -0.54 7.55
N LEU A 28 2.90 -0.93 6.33
CA LEU A 28 1.63 -1.62 6.12
C LEU A 28 1.73 -3.08 6.63
N PRO A 29 0.69 -3.59 7.30
CA PRO A 29 0.63 -5.01 7.65
C PRO A 29 0.37 -5.86 6.42
N ALA A 30 0.86 -7.10 6.44
CA ALA A 30 0.56 -8.06 5.38
C ALA A 30 -0.93 -8.43 5.38
N PHE A 31 -1.52 -8.53 4.19
CA PHE A 31 -2.90 -8.97 4.02
C PHE A 31 -2.95 -10.51 3.89
N PRO A 32 -3.98 -11.20 4.44
CA PRO A 32 -4.11 -12.65 4.24
C PRO A 32 -4.48 -12.97 2.78
N THR A 33 -3.52 -13.49 2.02
CA THR A 33 -3.64 -13.81 0.59
C THR A 33 -3.80 -15.31 0.29
N GLU A 34 -4.04 -16.13 1.32
CA GLU A 34 -4.17 -17.61 1.19
C GLU A 34 -2.98 -18.29 0.49
N GLY A 35 -1.79 -17.68 0.57
CA GLY A 35 -0.56 -18.20 -0.03
C GLY A 35 -0.21 -17.63 -1.41
N MET A 36 -1.02 -16.71 -1.95
CA MET A 36 -0.69 -15.93 -3.13
C MET A 36 0.18 -14.71 -2.79
N GLU A 37 0.83 -14.14 -3.79
CA GLU A 37 1.51 -12.86 -3.66
C GLU A 37 0.48 -11.72 -3.57
N GLU A 38 0.75 -10.65 -2.82
CA GLU A 38 -0.23 -9.59 -2.53
C GLU A 38 -0.68 -8.84 -3.80
N THR A 39 0.23 -8.59 -4.74
CA THR A 39 -0.11 -7.96 -6.03
C THR A 39 -0.95 -8.89 -6.89
N GLU A 40 -0.65 -10.20 -6.94
CA GLU A 40 -1.47 -11.18 -7.65
C GLU A 40 -2.88 -11.29 -7.07
N PHE A 41 -2.97 -11.30 -5.73
CA PHE A 41 -4.25 -11.33 -5.02
C PHE A 41 -5.08 -10.07 -5.31
N LEU A 42 -4.45 -8.89 -5.33
CA LEU A 42 -5.10 -7.63 -5.68
C LEU A 42 -5.65 -7.66 -7.11
N VAL A 43 -4.86 -8.13 -8.09
CA VAL A 43 -5.29 -8.23 -9.49
C VAL A 43 -6.49 -9.16 -9.62
N MET A 44 -6.43 -10.34 -8.99
CA MET A 44 -7.52 -11.32 -8.99
C MET A 44 -8.81 -10.71 -8.43
N LYS A 45 -8.74 -10.14 -7.22
CA LYS A 45 -9.92 -9.55 -6.55
C LYS A 45 -10.48 -8.34 -7.28
N SER A 46 -9.63 -7.53 -7.90
CA SER A 46 -10.08 -6.37 -8.66
C SER A 46 -10.82 -6.77 -9.93
N ARG A 47 -10.37 -7.82 -10.62
CA ARG A 47 -11.07 -8.38 -11.80
C ARG A 47 -12.40 -9.02 -11.42
N GLU A 48 -12.43 -9.84 -10.36
CA GLU A 48 -13.68 -10.42 -9.84
C GLU A 48 -14.71 -9.33 -9.49
N GLY A 49 -14.27 -8.30 -8.74
CA GLY A 49 -15.12 -7.18 -8.39
C GLY A 49 -15.58 -6.36 -9.60
N LEU A 50 -14.76 -6.24 -10.65
CA LEU A 50 -15.14 -5.53 -11.87
C LEU A 50 -16.27 -6.27 -12.61
N GLU A 51 -16.24 -7.61 -12.67
CA GLU A 51 -17.32 -8.38 -13.30
C GLU A 51 -18.66 -8.14 -12.60
N GLU A 52 -18.70 -8.23 -11.27
CA GLU A 52 -19.92 -7.97 -10.49
C GLU A 52 -20.45 -6.54 -10.70
N ARG A 53 -19.53 -5.56 -10.77
CA ARG A 53 -19.89 -4.16 -11.00
C ARG A 53 -20.41 -3.93 -12.42
N LEU A 54 -19.81 -4.53 -13.44
CA LEU A 54 -20.28 -4.42 -14.82
C LEU A 54 -21.62 -5.12 -15.02
N GLU A 55 -21.86 -6.24 -14.33
CA GLU A 55 -23.16 -6.89 -14.28
C GLU A 55 -24.25 -5.99 -13.71
N PHE A 56 -23.95 -5.34 -12.60
CA PHE A 56 -24.88 -4.42 -11.94
C PHE A 56 -25.13 -3.14 -12.74
N LEU A 57 -24.08 -2.52 -13.29
CA LEU A 57 -24.18 -1.25 -14.03
C LEU A 57 -24.77 -1.43 -15.43
N PHE A 58 -24.45 -2.54 -16.10
CA PHE A 58 -24.92 -2.86 -17.44
C PHE A 58 -25.57 -4.25 -17.44
N PRO A 59 -26.85 -4.37 -17.01
CA PRO A 59 -27.57 -5.64 -17.00
C PRO A 59 -27.70 -6.26 -18.40
N ASN A 60 -27.68 -5.44 -19.45
CA ASN A 60 -27.68 -5.89 -20.84
C ASN A 60 -26.26 -6.31 -21.29
N GLU A 61 -26.10 -7.56 -21.69
CA GLU A 61 -24.81 -8.12 -22.10
C GLU A 61 -24.19 -7.45 -23.33
N GLU A 62 -24.99 -7.03 -24.31
CA GLU A 62 -24.50 -6.41 -25.55
C GLU A 62 -23.97 -5.00 -25.28
N GLU A 63 -24.61 -4.26 -24.37
CA GLU A 63 -24.12 -2.96 -23.92
C GLU A 63 -22.86 -3.12 -23.06
N ARG A 64 -22.85 -4.11 -22.16
CA ARG A 64 -21.69 -4.44 -21.32
C ARG A 64 -20.46 -4.76 -22.15
N LYS A 65 -20.60 -5.61 -23.18
CA LYS A 65 -19.50 -5.96 -24.10
C LYS A 65 -18.93 -4.74 -24.83
N LYS A 66 -19.76 -3.76 -25.19
CA LYS A 66 -19.31 -2.52 -25.86
C LYS A 66 -18.57 -1.58 -24.90
N ARG A 67 -19.00 -1.52 -23.64
CA ARG A 67 -18.42 -0.63 -22.61
C ARG A 67 -17.20 -1.24 -21.91
N ARG A 68 -17.15 -2.56 -21.78
CA ARG A 68 -16.12 -3.30 -21.05
C ARG A 68 -14.66 -2.93 -21.39
N PRO A 69 -14.26 -2.74 -22.66
CA PRO A 69 -12.87 -2.41 -22.99
C PRO A 69 -12.34 -1.15 -22.28
N GLU A 70 -13.19 -0.13 -22.11
CA GLU A 70 -12.83 1.12 -21.42
C GLU A 70 -12.52 0.88 -19.92
N TYR A 71 -13.27 -0.01 -19.27
CA TYR A 71 -13.07 -0.34 -17.87
C TYR A 71 -11.87 -1.27 -17.67
N ASP A 72 -11.68 -2.23 -18.57
CA ASP A 72 -10.54 -3.15 -18.52
C ASP A 72 -9.22 -2.38 -18.72
N GLU A 73 -9.17 -1.43 -19.67
CA GLU A 73 -7.99 -0.58 -19.90
C GLU A 73 -7.68 0.29 -18.66
N ARG A 74 -8.68 0.97 -18.10
CA ARG A 74 -8.50 1.77 -16.90
C ARG A 74 -8.02 0.93 -15.72
N LEU A 75 -8.65 -0.23 -15.50
CA LEU A 75 -8.27 -1.12 -14.40
C LEU A 75 -6.82 -1.59 -14.55
N GLN A 76 -6.38 -1.92 -15.76
CA GLN A 76 -4.99 -2.35 -15.98
C GLN A 76 -4.01 -1.21 -15.68
N ILE A 77 -4.29 0.02 -16.13
CA ILE A 77 -3.43 1.18 -15.85
C ILE A 77 -3.33 1.43 -14.34
N GLU A 78 -4.45 1.38 -13.62
CA GLU A 78 -4.45 1.57 -12.16
C GLU A 78 -3.66 0.47 -11.44
N LEU A 79 -3.86 -0.80 -11.83
CA LEU A 79 -3.12 -1.93 -11.25
C LEU A 79 -1.62 -1.84 -11.52
N ASP A 80 -1.21 -1.41 -12.72
CA ASP A 80 0.20 -1.24 -13.07
C ASP A 80 0.87 -0.15 -12.24
N VAL A 81 0.13 0.91 -11.86
CA VAL A 81 0.66 1.98 -10.99
C VAL A 81 0.70 1.56 -9.53
N ILE A 82 -0.30 0.79 -9.05
CA ILE A 82 -0.37 0.35 -7.66
C ILE A 82 0.68 -0.72 -7.34
N ASN A 83 1.00 -1.58 -8.31
CA ASN A 83 1.94 -2.70 -8.15
C ASN A 83 3.41 -2.36 -8.50
N GLN A 84 3.73 -1.08 -8.75
CA GLN A 84 5.11 -0.59 -8.95
C GLN A 84 5.75 -0.11 -7.64
#